data_AF-A0A1F9TC71-F1
#
_entry.id   AF-A0A1F9TC71-F1
#
_cell.length_a   1.000
_cell.length_b   1.000
_cell.length_c   1.000
_cell.angle_alpha   90.00
_cell.angle_beta   90.00
_cell.angle_gamma   90.00
#
_symmetry.space_group_name_H-M   'P 1'
#
loop_
_entity.id
_entity.type
_entity.pdbx_description
1 polymer ?
#
loop_
_entity_poly.entity_id
_entity_poly.type
_entity_poly.pdbx_seq_one_letter_code
_entity_poly.pdbx_strand_id
1 'polypeptide(L)'
;MALLALSQLCSWSAVLRSSDGSFSLDLPGKWEDAGADSPAVVLQAENDHAEVKVRALPKLLQETEQKAKLQATQAKLRKSGVASRKIYSVPTASGVRFSFIEFVSEGSRWQSGFFSLGGRTYGLLASDLSAKEFKAVLASLRPLSAAEGSAETAEAAPALPGPGAGAPEAASALPAPPEEAGGTLGAPPSADSAAPGEAPEAPAELPALPKRQVGGSLALVLIVLVISAAALGYRFLAKREQEAAEELPAAGSVFPFHIEKRYLSFNTVFDIRDSAGKEYRAVSPRVPTLLLGAGLFLYFLLKALVQGMLYAGVNLDTVPMAVLGPISALLSLSNLLITVGAVLFLFFRKKMKLYDPDGNLLLDVCQKRVSFGSQYFMVRDAAGVEGARLKRVGFVLIRRRWQLLDLQGNVLLDIREDSSGKAIARKFLGHLWGLLRTNYVVSAGEAEIGGIRREWSVWNRYNLRMTPPAGLNPELALTAALFVDIVDPDRWHPWHG
;
A
#
# COMPACT_ATOMS: atom_id res chain seq x y z
N MET A 1 31.37 8.38 -3.82
CA MET A 1 30.04 7.73 -3.69
C MET A 1 28.93 8.69 -3.25
N ALA A 2 29.13 9.59 -2.27
CA ALA A 2 28.08 10.54 -1.85
C ALA A 2 27.82 11.73 -2.82
N LEU A 3 28.80 12.08 -3.66
CA LEU A 3 28.66 13.15 -4.68
C LEU A 3 27.94 12.71 -5.97
N LEU A 4 27.79 11.40 -6.21
CA LEU A 4 27.02 10.83 -7.35
C LEU A 4 25.51 10.75 -7.07
N ALA A 5 25.07 10.94 -5.82
CA ALA A 5 23.65 10.95 -5.46
C ALA A 5 22.99 12.34 -5.61
N LEU A 6 23.78 13.42 -5.67
CA LEU A 6 23.28 14.78 -5.89
C LEU A 6 23.10 15.11 -7.37
N SER A 7 23.77 14.42 -8.29
CA SER A 7 23.58 14.59 -9.74
C SER A 7 22.29 13.92 -10.28
N GLN A 8 21.61 13.08 -9.49
CA GLN A 8 20.32 12.48 -9.86
C GLN A 8 19.09 13.32 -9.46
N LEU A 9 19.28 14.46 -8.79
CA LEU A 9 18.18 15.36 -8.41
C LEU A 9 17.92 16.48 -9.43
N CYS A 10 18.73 16.60 -10.47
CA CYS A 10 18.34 17.33 -11.67
C CYS A 10 17.41 16.43 -12.49
N SER A 11 16.16 16.30 -12.03
CA SER A 11 15.11 15.68 -12.84
C SER A 11 15.01 16.48 -14.13
N TRP A 12 15.33 15.83 -15.25
CA TRP A 12 15.19 16.40 -16.58
C TRP A 12 13.74 16.84 -16.73
N SER A 13 13.51 18.11 -17.03
CA SER A 13 12.19 18.59 -17.34
C SER A 13 11.93 18.31 -18.82
N ALA A 14 10.80 17.66 -19.11
CA ALA A 14 10.43 17.36 -20.48
C ALA A 14 9.73 18.59 -21.06
N VAL A 15 10.37 19.24 -22.04
CA VAL A 15 9.76 20.33 -22.79
C VAL A 15 9.00 19.73 -23.96
N LEU A 16 7.68 19.63 -23.84
CA LEU A 16 6.80 19.12 -24.88
C LEU A 16 6.25 20.30 -25.70
N ARG A 17 6.37 20.23 -27.02
CA ARG A 17 5.86 21.24 -27.94
C ARG A 17 4.52 20.78 -28.51
N SER A 18 3.58 21.70 -28.69
CA SER A 18 2.32 21.38 -29.36
C SER A 18 2.58 21.11 -30.85
N SER A 19 1.85 20.18 -31.44
CA SER A 19 1.99 19.81 -32.86
C SER A 19 1.62 20.94 -33.82
N ASP A 20 0.83 21.92 -33.34
CA ASP A 20 0.50 23.15 -34.08
C ASP A 20 1.51 24.29 -33.86
N GLY A 21 2.61 24.03 -33.12
CA GLY A 21 3.69 24.99 -32.87
C GLY A 21 3.28 26.23 -32.07
N SER A 22 2.10 26.24 -31.45
CA SER A 22 1.55 27.43 -30.79
C SER A 22 2.04 27.61 -29.34
N PHE A 23 2.41 26.53 -28.65
CA PHE A 23 2.90 26.59 -27.28
C PHE A 23 3.82 25.42 -26.92
N SER A 24 4.53 25.58 -25.80
CA SER A 24 5.25 24.50 -25.14
C SER A 24 4.82 24.35 -23.68
N LEU A 25 4.94 23.13 -23.17
CA LEU A 25 4.71 22.76 -21.77
C LEU A 25 6.01 22.20 -21.20
N ASP A 26 6.51 22.81 -20.13
CA ASP A 26 7.65 22.29 -19.37
C ASP A 26 7.11 21.46 -18.20
N LEU A 27 7.16 20.14 -18.34
CA LEU A 27 6.58 19.21 -17.38
C LEU A 27 7.67 18.64 -16.45
N PRO A 28 7.46 18.69 -15.12
CA PRO A 28 8.44 18.15 -14.18
C PRO A 28 8.44 16.61 -14.23
N GLY A 29 9.63 16.02 -14.41
CA GLY A 29 9.84 14.57 -14.38
C GLY A 29 9.84 13.92 -15.76
N LYS A 30 9.75 12.59 -15.78
CA LYS A 30 9.77 11.78 -17.00
C LYS A 30 8.38 11.76 -17.64
N TRP A 31 8.11 12.75 -18.48
CA TRP A 31 6.93 12.75 -19.34
C TRP A 31 7.34 12.30 -20.73
N GLU A 32 6.54 11.42 -21.31
CA GLU A 32 6.71 10.91 -22.66
C GLU A 32 5.60 11.47 -23.54
N ASP A 33 5.93 11.82 -24.78
CA ASP A 33 4.95 12.18 -25.80
C ASP A 33 4.26 10.90 -26.25
N ALA A 34 2.97 10.77 -25.93
CA ALA A 34 2.18 9.57 -26.25
C ALA A 34 1.69 9.58 -27.71
N GLY A 35 1.96 10.66 -28.46
CA GLY A 35 1.41 10.86 -29.80
C GLY A 35 -0.07 11.27 -29.76
N ALA A 36 -0.52 11.93 -30.84
CA ALA A 36 -1.89 12.41 -30.92
C ALA A 36 -2.85 11.30 -31.40
N ASP A 37 -3.78 10.89 -30.52
CA ASP A 37 -4.84 9.92 -30.89
C ASP A 37 -5.83 10.44 -31.95
N SER A 38 -5.85 11.75 -32.18
CA SER A 38 -6.83 12.43 -33.03
C SER A 38 -6.24 13.72 -33.59
N PRO A 39 -6.60 14.16 -34.80
CA PRO A 39 -6.10 15.41 -35.38
C PRO A 39 -6.47 16.66 -34.56
N ALA A 40 -7.46 16.57 -33.67
CA ALA A 40 -7.81 17.65 -32.76
C ALA A 40 -6.90 17.72 -31.51
N VAL A 41 -6.17 16.65 -31.20
CA VAL A 41 -5.23 16.58 -30.07
C VAL A 41 -3.91 17.17 -30.53
N VAL A 42 -3.53 18.29 -29.94
CA VAL A 42 -2.29 19.00 -30.30
C VAL A 42 -1.11 18.61 -29.40
N LEU A 43 -1.39 18.03 -28.24
CA LEU A 43 -0.37 17.54 -27.31
C LEU A 43 -0.99 16.45 -26.42
N GLN A 44 -0.30 15.32 -26.30
CA GLN A 44 -0.67 14.25 -25.37
C GLN A 44 0.60 13.79 -24.67
N ALA A 45 0.60 13.86 -23.35
CA ALA A 45 1.75 13.53 -22.53
C ALA A 45 1.31 12.55 -21.45
N GLU A 46 2.11 11.51 -21.23
CA GLU A 46 1.87 10.52 -20.19
C GLU A 46 3.11 10.33 -19.32
N ASN A 47 2.87 9.99 -18.06
CA ASN A 47 3.86 9.53 -17.09
C ASN A 47 3.22 8.35 -16.33
N ASP A 48 4.00 7.57 -15.58
CA ASP A 48 3.63 6.37 -14.80
C ASP A 48 2.30 6.45 -14.01
N HIS A 49 1.75 7.64 -13.78
CA HIS A 49 0.57 7.85 -12.96
C HIS A 49 -0.34 9.01 -13.40
N ALA A 50 -0.08 9.65 -14.55
CA ALA A 50 -0.84 10.83 -14.97
C ALA A 50 -0.82 11.01 -16.49
N GLU A 51 -1.93 11.48 -17.04
CA GLU A 51 -2.07 11.83 -18.46
C GLU A 51 -2.49 13.30 -18.58
N VAL A 52 -1.91 14.02 -19.55
CA VAL A 52 -2.31 15.37 -19.95
C VAL A 52 -2.61 15.37 -21.45
N LYS A 53 -3.83 15.78 -21.79
CA LYS A 53 -4.32 15.86 -23.16
C LYS A 53 -4.80 17.27 -23.47
N VAL A 54 -4.22 17.88 -24.49
CA VAL A 54 -4.60 19.22 -24.97
C VAL A 54 -5.21 19.10 -26.35
N ARG A 55 -6.43 19.63 -26.51
CA ARG A 55 -7.18 19.63 -27.78
C ARG A 55 -7.42 21.04 -28.27
N ALA A 56 -7.15 21.30 -29.55
CA ALA A 56 -7.52 22.55 -30.19
C ALA A 56 -9.03 22.55 -30.49
N LEU A 57 -9.71 23.65 -30.17
CA LEU A 57 -11.13 23.85 -30.48
C LEU A 57 -11.27 24.66 -31.77
N PRO A 58 -12.25 24.34 -32.63
CA PRO A 58 -12.44 25.03 -33.91
C PRO A 58 -12.97 26.46 -33.75
N LYS A 59 -13.70 26.74 -32.66
CA LYS A 59 -14.26 28.07 -32.36
C LYS A 59 -13.47 28.73 -31.23
N LEU A 60 -13.05 29.97 -31.44
CA LEU A 60 -12.53 30.83 -30.37
C LEU A 60 -13.65 31.10 -29.35
N LEU A 61 -13.43 30.70 -28.10
CA LEU A 61 -14.39 30.90 -27.03
C LEU A 61 -13.97 32.09 -26.17
N GLN A 62 -14.90 33.03 -25.97
CA GLN A 62 -14.71 34.11 -24.99
C GLN A 62 -14.70 33.55 -23.56
N GLU A 63 -14.12 34.29 -22.60
CA GLU A 63 -14.02 33.87 -21.19
C GLU A 63 -15.42 33.53 -20.59
N THR A 64 -16.45 34.27 -20.98
CA THR A 64 -17.85 34.02 -20.62
C THR A 64 -18.36 32.70 -21.17
N GLU A 65 -18.09 32.40 -22.44
CA GLU A 65 -18.45 31.13 -23.09
C GLU A 65 -17.68 29.94 -22.49
N GLN A 66 -16.39 30.11 -22.16
CA GLN A 66 -15.58 29.09 -21.49
C GLN A 66 -16.17 28.72 -20.13
N LYS A 67 -16.52 29.74 -19.32
CA LYS A 67 -17.14 29.54 -18.01
C LYS A 67 -18.51 28.87 -18.14
N ALA A 68 -19.33 29.28 -19.13
CA ALA A 68 -20.62 28.66 -19.40
C ALA A 68 -20.47 27.18 -19.79
N LYS A 69 -19.48 26.83 -20.62
CA LYS A 69 -19.18 25.42 -20.95
C LYS A 69 -18.75 24.62 -19.71
N LEU A 70 -17.91 25.18 -18.85
CA LEU A 70 -17.51 24.50 -17.60
C LEU A 70 -18.69 24.29 -16.65
N GLN A 71 -19.59 25.26 -16.54
CA GLN A 71 -20.83 25.12 -15.76
C GLN A 71 -21.75 24.03 -16.34
N ALA A 72 -21.88 23.97 -17.67
CA ALA A 72 -22.62 22.90 -18.34
C ALA A 72 -22.00 21.51 -18.10
N THR A 73 -20.68 21.40 -18.18
CA THR A 73 -19.96 20.15 -17.84
C THR A 73 -20.16 19.78 -16.36
N GLN A 74 -20.04 20.74 -15.45
CA GLN A 74 -20.28 20.51 -14.02
C GLN A 74 -21.71 20.01 -13.75
N ALA A 75 -22.71 20.61 -14.41
CA ALA A 75 -24.10 20.17 -14.31
C ALA A 75 -24.29 18.75 -14.87
N LYS A 76 -23.63 18.41 -15.98
CA LYS A 76 -23.64 17.05 -16.55
C LYS A 76 -23.02 16.03 -15.58
N LEU A 77 -21.88 16.35 -14.98
CA LEU A 77 -21.20 15.49 -13.99
C LEU A 77 -22.08 15.28 -12.75
N ARG A 78 -22.75 16.33 -12.26
CA ARG A 78 -23.70 16.19 -11.15
C ARG A 78 -24.87 15.27 -11.50
N LYS A 79 -25.41 15.36 -12.73
CA LYS A 79 -26.48 14.47 -13.19
C LYS A 79 -26.02 13.01 -13.28
N SER A 80 -24.75 12.75 -13.57
CA SER A 80 -24.18 11.39 -13.59
C SER A 80 -23.68 10.91 -12.22
N GLY A 81 -23.97 11.62 -11.12
CA GLY A 81 -23.53 11.25 -9.77
C GLY A 81 -22.03 11.46 -9.52
N VAL A 82 -21.33 12.16 -10.42
CA VAL A 82 -19.90 12.45 -10.30
C VAL A 82 -19.69 13.70 -9.46
N ALA A 83 -18.96 13.56 -8.35
CA ALA A 83 -18.59 14.66 -7.48
C ALA A 83 -17.66 15.63 -8.24
N SER A 84 -18.14 16.86 -8.42
CA SER A 84 -17.40 17.96 -9.07
C SER A 84 -17.19 19.12 -8.11
N ARG A 85 -15.98 19.68 -8.11
CA ARG A 85 -15.58 20.84 -7.30
C ARG A 85 -15.99 22.16 -7.94
N LYS A 86 -15.74 23.26 -7.23
CA LYS A 86 -15.94 24.65 -7.70
C LYS A 86 -15.11 24.90 -8.98
N ILE A 87 -15.62 25.77 -9.86
CA ILE A 87 -14.86 26.27 -11.01
C ILE A 87 -13.78 27.22 -10.49
N TYR A 88 -12.53 26.97 -10.87
CA TYR A 88 -11.39 27.83 -10.56
C TYR A 88 -11.02 28.65 -11.78
N SER A 89 -10.53 29.87 -11.55
CA SER A 89 -9.91 30.72 -12.56
C SER A 89 -8.54 31.13 -12.03
N VAL A 90 -7.49 30.84 -12.78
CA VAL A 90 -6.09 31.08 -12.38
C VAL A 90 -5.38 31.82 -13.50
N PRO A 91 -4.68 32.93 -13.21
CA PRO A 91 -3.80 33.57 -14.18
C PRO A 91 -2.55 32.70 -14.40
N THR A 92 -2.17 32.47 -15.64
CA THR A 92 -0.89 31.83 -16.01
C THR A 92 0.26 32.83 -16.01
N ALA A 93 1.49 32.34 -16.05
CA ALA A 93 2.68 33.20 -16.19
C ALA A 93 2.67 34.03 -17.49
N SER A 94 2.01 33.52 -18.54
CA SER A 94 1.79 34.23 -19.81
C SER A 94 0.69 35.30 -19.75
N GLY A 95 0.05 35.52 -18.60
CA GLY A 95 -1.05 36.47 -18.43
C GLY A 95 -2.41 35.96 -18.94
N VAL A 96 -2.45 34.75 -19.50
CA VAL A 96 -3.69 34.10 -19.95
C VAL A 96 -4.47 33.61 -18.74
N ARG A 97 -5.78 33.80 -18.73
CA ARG A 97 -6.64 33.18 -17.71
C ARG A 97 -7.01 31.77 -18.12
N PHE A 98 -6.76 30.82 -17.23
CA PHE A 98 -7.21 29.45 -17.38
C PHE A 98 -8.37 29.19 -16.41
N SER A 99 -9.50 28.73 -16.96
CA SER A 99 -10.66 28.33 -16.15
C SER A 99 -10.80 26.81 -16.18
N PHE A 100 -10.98 26.17 -15.02
CA PHE A 100 -11.09 24.71 -14.93
C PHE A 100 -12.01 24.21 -13.81
N ILE A 101 -12.39 22.95 -13.93
CA ILE A 101 -13.12 22.16 -12.94
C ILE A 101 -12.30 20.93 -12.55
N GLU A 102 -12.40 20.53 -11.29
CA GLU A 102 -11.87 19.25 -10.81
C GLU A 102 -13.05 18.32 -10.50
N PHE A 103 -12.93 17.04 -10.83
CA PHE A 103 -13.93 16.03 -10.53
C PHE A 103 -13.28 14.66 -10.32
N VAL A 104 -14.01 13.71 -9.72
CA VAL A 104 -13.51 12.35 -9.48
C VAL A 104 -14.43 11.36 -10.18
N SER A 105 -13.92 10.63 -11.16
CA SER A 105 -14.67 9.63 -11.93
C SER A 105 -13.90 8.33 -11.94
N GLU A 106 -14.59 7.22 -11.67
CA GLU A 106 -14.01 5.86 -11.69
C GLU A 106 -12.80 5.68 -10.75
N GLY A 107 -12.72 6.49 -9.68
CA GLY A 107 -11.61 6.46 -8.72
C GLY A 107 -10.40 7.29 -9.12
N SER A 108 -10.33 7.77 -10.35
CA SER A 108 -9.30 8.71 -10.82
C SER A 108 -9.74 10.15 -10.66
N ARG A 109 -8.76 11.04 -10.41
CA ARG A 109 -8.98 12.48 -10.33
C ARG A 109 -8.86 13.07 -11.72
N TRP A 110 -9.84 13.85 -12.14
CA TRP A 110 -9.84 14.52 -13.43
C TRP A 110 -9.88 16.03 -13.24
N GLN A 111 -9.16 16.73 -14.10
CA GLN A 111 -9.15 18.18 -14.18
C GLN A 111 -9.37 18.59 -15.63
N SER A 112 -10.40 19.39 -15.89
CA SER A 112 -10.75 19.83 -17.24
C SER A 112 -10.93 21.34 -17.29
N GLY A 113 -10.30 22.00 -18.26
CA GLY A 113 -10.35 23.45 -18.38
C GLY A 113 -10.13 23.96 -19.80
N PHE A 114 -10.19 25.27 -19.95
CA PHE A 114 -9.97 25.98 -21.22
C PHE A 114 -9.00 27.15 -21.02
N PHE A 115 -8.15 27.39 -22.02
CA PHE A 115 -7.38 28.63 -22.20
C PHE A 115 -7.44 29.08 -23.65
N SER A 116 -7.17 30.37 -23.88
CA SER A 116 -6.99 30.93 -25.22
C SER A 116 -5.58 31.46 -25.40
N LEU A 117 -4.93 31.06 -26.50
CA LEU A 117 -3.57 31.47 -26.84
C LEU A 117 -3.49 31.66 -28.37
N GLY A 118 -2.83 32.73 -28.83
CA GLY A 118 -2.62 32.95 -30.27
C GLY A 118 -3.91 33.01 -31.10
N GLY A 119 -5.02 33.53 -30.53
CA GLY A 119 -6.32 33.59 -31.22
C GLY A 119 -7.04 32.23 -31.36
N ARG A 120 -6.54 31.17 -30.71
CA ARG A 120 -7.16 29.84 -30.64
C ARG A 120 -7.56 29.49 -29.22
N THR A 121 -8.55 28.61 -29.05
CA THR A 121 -8.93 28.08 -27.73
C THR A 121 -8.54 26.62 -27.64
N TYR A 122 -7.96 26.24 -26.51
CA TYR A 122 -7.53 24.89 -26.22
C TYR A 122 -8.32 24.35 -25.03
N GLY A 123 -8.78 23.12 -25.15
CA GLY A 123 -9.32 22.34 -24.04
C GLY A 123 -8.22 21.46 -23.46
N LEU A 124 -8.01 21.53 -22.15
CA LEU A 124 -7.03 20.73 -21.42
C LEU A 124 -7.78 19.73 -20.53
N LEU A 125 -7.42 18.46 -20.63
CA LEU A 125 -7.89 17.38 -19.78
C LEU A 125 -6.69 16.69 -19.15
N ALA A 126 -6.68 16.61 -17.82
CA ALA A 126 -5.66 15.95 -17.05
C ALA A 126 -6.27 14.86 -16.17
N SER A 127 -5.63 13.69 -16.09
CA SER A 127 -5.96 12.62 -15.17
C SER A 127 -4.87 12.45 -14.11
N ASP A 128 -5.29 12.12 -12.90
CA ASP A 128 -4.49 11.74 -11.73
C ASP A 128 -3.37 12.70 -11.30
N LEU A 129 -3.39 13.94 -11.81
CA LEU A 129 -2.60 15.05 -11.31
C LEU A 129 -3.14 15.61 -9.99
N SER A 130 -2.24 15.92 -9.05
CA SER A 130 -2.60 16.71 -7.88
C SER A 130 -2.90 18.16 -8.29
N ALA A 131 -3.70 18.87 -7.48
CA ALA A 131 -3.98 20.29 -7.71
C ALA A 131 -2.70 21.16 -7.76
N LYS A 132 -1.61 20.74 -7.09
CA LYS A 132 -0.32 21.43 -7.13
C LYS A 132 0.42 21.16 -8.44
N GLU A 133 0.49 19.90 -8.87
CA GLU A 133 1.14 19.51 -10.12
C GLU A 133 0.41 20.13 -11.31
N PHE A 134 -0.91 20.05 -11.34
CA PHE A 134 -1.73 20.68 -12.38
C PHE A 134 -1.51 22.18 -12.49
N LYS A 135 -1.46 22.90 -11.36
CA LYS A 135 -1.11 24.33 -11.36
C LYS A 135 0.31 24.58 -11.86
N ALA A 136 1.26 23.67 -11.59
CA ALA A 136 2.61 23.77 -12.12
C ALA A 136 2.63 23.56 -13.65
N VAL A 137 1.86 22.60 -14.19
CA VAL A 137 1.67 22.40 -15.64
C VAL A 137 1.08 23.66 -16.29
N LEU A 138 0.11 24.30 -15.65
CA LEU A 138 -0.47 25.55 -16.17
C LEU A 138 0.51 26.72 -16.09
N ALA A 139 1.32 26.77 -15.04
CA ALA A 139 2.34 27.81 -14.87
C ALA A 139 3.50 27.66 -15.86
N SER A 140 3.75 26.45 -16.35
CA SER A 140 4.81 26.16 -17.31
C SER A 140 4.41 26.37 -18.78
N LEU A 141 3.15 26.71 -19.04
CA LEU A 141 2.64 26.97 -20.38
C LEU A 141 3.25 28.25 -20.96
N ARG A 142 4.04 28.11 -22.03
CA ARG A 142 4.71 29.20 -22.72
C ARG A 142 4.23 29.32 -24.17
N PRO A 143 3.81 30.51 -24.64
CA PRO A 143 3.61 30.72 -26.07
C PRO A 143 4.94 30.59 -26.80
N LEU A 144 4.95 29.83 -27.89
CA LEU A 144 6.08 29.82 -28.83
C LEU A 144 5.94 31.07 -29.71
N SER A 145 6.98 31.91 -29.74
CA SER A 145 6.95 33.07 -30.63
C SER A 145 7.05 32.60 -32.08
N ALA A 146 6.35 33.27 -33.00
CA ALA A 146 6.37 32.91 -34.43
C ALA A 146 7.79 32.91 -35.04
N ALA A 147 8.76 33.54 -34.38
CA ALA A 147 10.16 33.59 -34.80
C ALA A 147 10.95 32.30 -34.49
N GLU A 148 10.58 31.53 -33.46
CA GLU A 148 11.31 30.31 -33.08
C GLU A 148 10.88 29.08 -33.91
N GLY A 149 9.65 29.06 -34.42
CA GLY A 149 9.11 27.92 -35.17
C GLY A 149 9.65 27.73 -36.59
N SER A 150 10.41 28.69 -37.12
CA SER A 150 10.91 28.66 -38.52
C SER A 150 12.40 28.36 -38.67
N ALA A 151 13.17 28.32 -37.57
CA ALA A 151 14.63 28.17 -37.64
C ALA A 151 15.11 26.72 -37.64
N GLU A 152 14.29 25.75 -37.22
CA GLU A 152 14.77 24.38 -36.94
C GLU A 152 14.46 23.35 -38.06
N THR A 153 13.77 23.75 -39.14
CA THR A 153 13.40 22.85 -40.26
C THR A 153 14.32 22.97 -41.49
N ALA A 154 15.42 23.74 -41.44
CA ALA A 154 16.22 24.08 -42.63
C ALA A 154 17.67 23.55 -42.66
N GLU A 155 18.06 22.63 -41.76
CA GLU A 155 19.40 22.00 -41.81
C GLU A 155 19.31 20.50 -42.12
N ALA A 156 18.69 20.18 -43.26
CA ALA A 156 18.89 18.90 -43.95
C ALA A 156 19.97 19.10 -45.02
N ALA A 157 21.12 18.46 -44.81
CA ALA A 157 22.30 18.51 -45.68
C ALA A 157 21.98 18.15 -47.15
N PRO A 158 22.62 18.81 -48.14
CA PRO A 158 22.39 18.51 -49.54
C PRO A 158 23.10 17.22 -49.96
N ALA A 159 22.35 16.35 -50.64
CA ALA A 159 22.84 15.15 -51.31
C ALA A 159 23.75 15.50 -52.50
N LEU A 160 24.86 14.77 -52.63
CA LEU A 160 25.72 14.77 -53.82
C LEU A 160 25.13 13.87 -54.93
N PRO A 161 25.27 14.23 -56.22
CA PRO A 161 24.85 13.41 -57.35
C PRO A 161 26.02 12.64 -57.99
N GLY A 162 25.76 11.43 -58.50
CA GLY A 162 26.66 10.71 -59.41
C GLY A 162 26.28 9.23 -59.62
N PRO A 163 26.62 8.61 -60.76
CA PRO A 163 25.62 8.05 -61.68
C PRO A 163 25.76 6.55 -61.99
N GLY A 164 24.72 5.97 -62.62
CA GLY A 164 24.91 5.00 -63.70
C GLY A 164 24.47 3.54 -63.45
N ALA A 165 23.31 3.21 -64.02
CA ALA A 165 22.98 2.02 -64.82
C ALA A 165 23.28 0.59 -64.31
N GLY A 166 22.21 -0.22 -64.27
CA GLY A 166 22.30 -1.68 -64.39
C GLY A 166 21.16 -2.44 -63.70
N ALA A 167 20.11 -2.78 -64.45
CA ALA A 167 19.27 -3.96 -64.17
C ALA A 167 19.87 -5.16 -64.96
N PRO A 168 19.47 -6.44 -64.78
CA PRO A 168 18.33 -6.95 -63.99
C PRO A 168 18.61 -8.26 -63.18
N GLU A 169 17.54 -8.72 -62.52
CA GLU A 169 17.14 -10.14 -62.34
C GLU A 169 17.77 -11.03 -61.24
N ALA A 170 16.87 -11.91 -60.76
CA ALA A 170 17.07 -13.21 -60.13
C ALA A 170 17.34 -13.29 -58.60
N ALA A 171 16.33 -13.85 -57.93
CA ALA A 171 16.40 -14.95 -56.97
C ALA A 171 17.51 -14.95 -55.89
N SER A 172 17.09 -14.94 -54.62
CA SER A 172 17.19 -16.13 -53.76
C SER A 172 16.75 -15.82 -52.34
N ALA A 173 15.88 -16.69 -51.83
CA ALA A 173 15.57 -16.84 -50.42
C ALA A 173 16.80 -17.34 -49.64
N LEU A 174 16.87 -17.03 -48.34
CA LEU A 174 17.63 -17.67 -47.24
C LEU A 174 17.33 -16.86 -45.95
N PRO A 175 17.58 -17.35 -44.73
CA PRO A 175 17.11 -18.61 -44.13
C PRO A 175 16.50 -18.41 -42.72
N ALA A 176 15.80 -19.44 -42.23
CA ALA A 176 15.50 -19.62 -40.82
C ALA A 176 16.77 -20.04 -40.04
N PRO A 177 16.87 -19.71 -38.73
CA PRO A 177 17.96 -20.17 -37.87
C PRO A 177 17.80 -21.63 -37.42
N PRO A 178 18.89 -22.30 -37.03
CA PRO A 178 19.03 -23.76 -37.09
C PRO A 178 18.48 -24.50 -35.86
N GLU A 179 17.86 -25.66 -36.14
CA GLU A 179 17.82 -26.82 -35.26
C GLU A 179 19.19 -27.54 -35.28
N GLU A 180 19.77 -27.71 -34.10
CA GLU A 180 20.79 -28.72 -33.78
C GLU A 180 20.59 -29.08 -32.30
N ALA A 181 20.77 -30.30 -31.80
CA ALA A 181 21.02 -31.61 -32.39
C ALA A 181 20.76 -32.62 -31.27
N GLY A 182 20.30 -33.82 -31.64
CA GLY A 182 20.01 -34.92 -30.73
C GLY A 182 21.23 -35.40 -29.94
N GLY A 183 21.08 -35.47 -28.62
CA GLY A 183 21.96 -36.22 -27.74
C GLY A 183 21.42 -37.65 -27.55
N THR A 184 22.00 -38.60 -28.27
CA THR A 184 21.88 -40.05 -28.03
C THR A 184 22.71 -40.42 -26.80
N LEU A 185 22.05 -40.74 -25.67
CA LEU A 185 22.70 -41.35 -24.52
C LEU A 185 22.76 -42.87 -24.69
N GLY A 186 23.99 -43.37 -24.64
CA GLY A 186 24.35 -44.75 -24.91
C GLY A 186 23.87 -45.76 -23.86
N ALA A 187 23.78 -47.00 -24.34
CA ALA A 187 23.51 -48.20 -23.57
C ALA A 187 24.62 -48.51 -22.54
N PRO A 188 24.28 -49.16 -21.42
CA PRO A 188 25.28 -49.68 -20.48
C PRO A 188 25.88 -51.00 -20.96
N PRO A 189 27.17 -51.27 -20.71
CA PRO A 189 27.75 -52.59 -20.94
C PRO A 189 27.46 -53.54 -19.79
N SER A 190 27.07 -54.75 -20.18
CA SER A 190 27.08 -55.97 -19.38
C SER A 190 28.51 -56.36 -19.01
N ALA A 191 28.76 -56.70 -17.74
CA ALA A 191 29.93 -57.47 -17.35
C ALA A 191 29.54 -58.43 -16.22
N ASP A 192 29.37 -59.69 -16.61
CA ASP A 192 29.48 -60.86 -15.75
C ASP A 192 30.91 -60.97 -15.19
N SER A 193 31.03 -61.13 -13.89
CA SER A 193 32.10 -61.93 -13.29
C SER A 193 31.64 -62.45 -11.94
N ALA A 194 31.22 -63.71 -11.97
CA ALA A 194 31.12 -64.56 -10.81
C ALA A 194 32.53 -64.92 -10.32
N ALA A 195 32.77 -64.77 -9.02
CA ALA A 195 33.75 -65.55 -8.28
C ALA A 195 33.25 -65.76 -6.84
N PRO A 196 33.67 -66.86 -6.18
CA PRO A 196 32.90 -67.49 -5.12
C PRO A 196 33.46 -67.23 -3.71
N GLY A 197 32.54 -67.21 -2.74
CA GLY A 197 32.76 -67.78 -1.41
C GLY A 197 33.74 -67.08 -0.48
N GLU A 198 33.22 -66.21 0.38
CA GLU A 198 33.78 -66.01 1.71
C GLU A 198 32.66 -66.03 2.76
N ALA A 199 32.94 -66.74 3.86
CA ALA A 199 32.00 -67.15 4.90
C ALA A 199 31.52 -65.96 5.77
N PRO A 200 30.42 -66.12 6.53
CA PRO A 200 29.75 -65.00 7.18
C PRO A 200 30.58 -64.47 8.36
N GLU A 201 31.17 -63.28 8.18
CA GLU A 201 31.72 -62.51 9.29
C GLU A 201 30.57 -62.01 10.19
N ALA A 202 30.77 -62.21 11.48
CA ALA A 202 29.81 -61.99 12.56
C ALA A 202 29.15 -60.60 12.53
N PRO A 203 27.90 -60.46 13.01
CA PRO A 203 27.19 -59.20 13.01
C PRO A 203 27.99 -58.15 13.78
N ALA A 204 28.51 -57.15 13.06
CA ALA A 204 29.08 -55.95 13.64
C ALA A 204 28.06 -55.38 14.64
N GLU A 205 28.46 -55.30 15.91
CA GLU A 205 27.67 -54.73 16.98
C GLU A 205 27.06 -53.40 16.51
N LEU A 206 25.73 -53.37 16.45
CA LEU A 206 24.97 -52.16 16.13
C LEU A 206 25.51 -51.02 17.00
N PRO A 207 25.99 -49.90 16.41
CA PRO A 207 26.55 -48.81 17.18
C PRO A 207 25.52 -48.38 18.23
N ALA A 208 25.94 -48.42 19.50
CA ALA A 208 25.09 -48.10 20.63
C ALA A 208 24.33 -46.81 20.36
N LEU A 209 23.00 -46.92 20.20
CA LEU A 209 22.14 -45.77 19.93
C LEU A 209 22.44 -44.69 20.98
N PRO A 210 22.73 -43.44 20.56
CA PRO A 210 23.10 -42.38 21.48
C PRO A 210 22.00 -42.25 22.54
N LYS A 211 22.37 -42.38 23.82
CA LYS A 211 21.45 -42.21 24.95
C LYS A 211 20.76 -40.85 24.80
N ARG A 212 19.50 -40.87 24.35
CA ARG A 212 18.67 -39.68 24.13
C ARG A 212 18.52 -38.96 25.47
N GLN A 213 19.12 -37.77 25.60
CA GLN A 213 18.94 -36.90 26.77
C GLN A 213 17.52 -36.32 26.77
N VAL A 214 16.58 -37.03 27.39
CA VAL A 214 15.18 -36.57 27.55
C VAL A 214 15.07 -35.40 28.55
N GLY A 215 16.10 -35.13 29.36
CA GLY A 215 16.05 -34.12 30.43
C GLY A 215 16.01 -32.67 29.97
N GLY A 216 16.65 -32.32 28.84
CA GLY A 216 16.77 -30.93 28.41
C GLY A 216 15.45 -30.29 27.95
N SER A 217 14.62 -31.05 27.24
CA SER A 217 13.32 -30.56 26.75
C SER A 217 12.31 -30.38 27.87
N LEU A 218 12.30 -31.27 28.87
CA LEU A 218 11.41 -31.17 30.03
C LEU A 218 11.71 -29.91 30.86
N ALA A 219 12.98 -29.61 31.11
CA ALA A 219 13.38 -28.41 31.83
C ALA A 219 12.92 -27.12 31.12
N LEU A 220 13.04 -27.07 29.79
CA LEU A 220 12.59 -25.93 29.00
C LEU A 220 11.07 -25.75 29.07
N VAL A 221 10.30 -26.84 29.00
CA VAL A 221 8.83 -26.81 29.17
C VAL A 221 8.44 -26.29 30.55
N LEU A 222 9.12 -26.73 31.62
CA LEU A 222 8.86 -26.25 32.98
C LEU A 222 9.17 -24.76 33.15
N ILE A 223 10.27 -24.27 32.57
CA ILE A 223 10.60 -22.84 32.58
C ILE A 223 9.52 -22.02 31.88
N VAL A 224 9.06 -22.47 30.69
CA VAL A 224 7.98 -21.81 29.96
C VAL A 224 6.68 -21.80 30.76
N LEU A 225 6.35 -22.88 31.47
CA LEU A 225 5.17 -22.96 32.32
C LEU A 225 5.26 -22.00 33.52
N VAL A 226 6.40 -21.92 34.20
CA VAL A 226 6.61 -21.00 35.33
C VAL A 226 6.50 -19.54 34.88
N ILE A 227 7.13 -19.18 33.76
CA ILE A 227 7.03 -17.82 33.19
C ILE A 227 5.57 -17.52 32.80
N SER A 228 4.86 -18.48 32.22
CA SER A 228 3.45 -18.30 31.85
C SER A 228 2.56 -18.12 33.07
N ALA A 229 2.77 -18.92 34.13
CA ALA A 229 2.04 -18.80 35.40
C ALA A 229 2.31 -17.45 36.09
N ALA A 230 3.57 -17.00 36.12
CA ALA A 230 3.93 -15.69 36.66
C ALA A 230 3.28 -14.54 35.87
N ALA A 231 3.26 -14.63 34.54
CA ALA A 231 2.58 -13.66 33.68
C ALA A 231 1.06 -13.62 33.92
N LEU A 232 0.43 -14.78 34.12
CA LEU A 232 -0.96 -14.91 34.53
C LEU A 232 -1.24 -14.31 35.91
N GLY A 233 -0.35 -14.52 36.89
CA GLY A 233 -0.47 -13.92 38.23
C GLY A 233 -0.39 -12.40 38.19
N TYR A 234 0.60 -11.85 37.48
CA TYR A 234 0.74 -10.41 37.27
C TYR A 234 -0.49 -9.79 36.60
N ARG A 235 -1.11 -10.51 35.66
CA ARG A 235 -2.34 -10.06 34.99
C ARG A 235 -3.48 -9.78 35.96
N PHE A 236 -3.66 -10.59 36.99
CA PHE A 236 -4.73 -10.36 37.98
C PHE A 236 -4.47 -9.11 38.82
N LEU A 237 -3.21 -8.83 39.16
CA LEU A 237 -2.81 -7.63 39.91
C LEU A 237 -2.99 -6.36 39.07
N ALA A 238 -2.48 -6.35 37.83
CA ALA A 238 -2.58 -5.21 36.92
C ALA A 238 -4.04 -4.87 36.57
N LYS A 239 -4.92 -5.87 36.48
CA LYS A 239 -6.35 -5.65 36.25
C LYS A 239 -6.99 -4.82 37.37
N ARG A 240 -6.67 -5.10 38.64
CA ARG A 240 -7.19 -4.35 39.79
C ARG A 240 -6.75 -2.89 39.79
N GLU A 241 -5.50 -2.63 39.45
CA GLU A 241 -4.99 -1.25 39.34
C GLU A 241 -5.70 -0.47 38.22
N GLN A 242 -6.03 -1.15 37.12
CA GLN A 242 -6.73 -0.51 35.99
C GLN A 242 -8.19 -0.18 36.32
N GLU A 243 -8.89 -1.05 37.04
CA GLU A 243 -10.26 -0.81 37.53
C GLU A 243 -10.30 0.34 38.56
N ALA A 244 -9.27 0.46 39.41
CA ALA A 244 -9.18 1.54 40.39
C ALA A 244 -8.90 2.93 39.77
N ALA A 245 -8.35 2.99 38.56
CA ALA A 245 -8.00 4.22 37.85
C ALA A 245 -9.09 4.71 36.86
N GLU A 246 -10.33 4.23 37.01
CA GLU A 246 -11.45 4.65 36.18
C GLU A 246 -12.05 5.97 36.71
N GLU A 247 -11.48 7.09 36.26
CA GLU A 247 -12.06 8.42 36.47
C GLU A 247 -13.36 8.59 35.67
N LEU A 248 -14.33 9.29 36.28
CA LEU A 248 -15.60 9.61 35.66
C LEU A 248 -15.41 10.52 34.44
N PRO A 249 -16.15 10.32 33.34
CA PRO A 249 -16.06 11.15 32.16
C PRO A 249 -16.43 12.60 32.47
N ALA A 250 -15.72 13.55 31.86
CA ALA A 250 -16.11 14.95 31.90
C ALA A 250 -17.52 15.11 31.28
N ALA A 251 -18.41 15.83 31.97
CA ALA A 251 -19.78 16.02 31.51
C ALA A 251 -19.83 16.62 30.10
N GLY A 252 -20.54 15.95 29.18
CA GLY A 252 -20.70 16.38 27.78
C GLY A 252 -19.54 16.03 26.84
N SER A 253 -18.48 15.37 27.31
CA SER A 253 -17.43 14.84 26.44
C SER A 253 -17.90 13.57 25.73
N VAL A 254 -17.61 13.44 24.43
CA VAL A 254 -17.82 12.20 23.66
C VAL A 254 -16.85 11.07 24.11
N PHE A 255 -15.74 11.44 24.73
CA PHE A 255 -14.80 10.50 25.34
C PHE A 255 -15.23 10.11 26.75
N PRO A 256 -14.95 8.86 27.18
CA PRO A 256 -14.15 7.85 26.48
C PRO A 256 -14.90 7.10 25.37
N PHE A 257 -14.18 6.64 24.35
CA PHE A 257 -14.71 5.63 23.43
C PHE A 257 -14.30 4.23 23.90
N HIS A 258 -15.28 3.35 24.05
CA HIS A 258 -15.10 1.94 24.28
C HIS A 258 -15.07 1.22 22.94
N ILE A 259 -13.96 0.55 22.63
CA ILE A 259 -13.73 -0.05 21.31
C ILE A 259 -13.62 -1.55 21.46
N GLU A 260 -14.51 -2.29 20.80
CA GLU A 260 -14.48 -3.74 20.69
C GLU A 260 -14.08 -4.15 19.26
N LYS A 261 -12.94 -4.83 19.14
CA LYS A 261 -12.44 -5.34 17.87
C LYS A 261 -12.91 -6.78 17.63
N ARG A 262 -13.76 -6.97 16.62
CA ARG A 262 -14.29 -8.28 16.22
C ARG A 262 -13.58 -8.82 14.99
N TYR A 263 -13.17 -10.09 15.08
CA TYR A 263 -12.49 -10.84 14.03
C TYR A 263 -13.46 -11.86 13.44
N LEU A 264 -14.60 -11.40 12.92
CA LEU A 264 -15.67 -12.33 12.51
C LEU A 264 -15.72 -12.62 11.00
N SER A 265 -14.76 -12.13 10.19
CA SER A 265 -14.82 -12.31 8.73
C SER A 265 -13.49 -11.96 8.03
N PHE A 266 -13.52 -11.90 6.69
CA PHE A 266 -12.51 -11.27 5.84
C PHE A 266 -12.25 -9.78 6.19
N ASN A 267 -13.10 -9.17 7.02
CA ASN A 267 -12.98 -7.81 7.50
C ASN A 267 -12.78 -7.79 9.02
N THR A 268 -12.01 -6.81 9.47
CA THR A 268 -11.98 -6.39 10.88
C THR A 268 -13.05 -5.36 11.08
N VAL A 269 -13.92 -5.62 12.04
CA VAL A 269 -14.97 -4.70 12.44
C VAL A 269 -14.63 -4.20 13.83
N PHE A 270 -14.67 -2.88 14.00
CA PHE A 270 -14.57 -2.22 15.29
C PHE A 270 -15.96 -1.70 15.62
N ASP A 271 -16.54 -2.25 16.67
CA ASP A 271 -17.76 -1.73 17.25
C ASP A 271 -17.34 -0.76 18.36
N ILE A 272 -17.75 0.50 18.23
CA ILE A 272 -17.25 1.62 19.03
C ILE A 272 -18.43 2.24 19.74
N ARG A 273 -18.34 2.44 21.04
CA ARG A 273 -19.37 3.13 21.84
C ARG A 273 -18.77 4.38 22.45
N ASP A 274 -19.44 5.50 22.28
CA ASP A 274 -19.06 6.73 22.98
C ASP A 274 -19.62 6.74 24.43
N SER A 275 -19.29 7.80 25.16
CA SER A 275 -19.78 8.03 26.53
C SER A 275 -21.30 8.23 26.62
N ALA A 276 -21.95 8.64 25.52
CA ALA A 276 -23.39 8.83 25.41
C ALA A 276 -24.14 7.56 24.98
N GLY A 277 -23.42 6.46 24.72
CA GLY A 277 -23.97 5.19 24.24
C GLY A 277 -24.24 5.14 22.73
N LYS A 278 -23.82 6.14 21.96
CA LYS A 278 -23.90 6.17 20.50
C LYS A 278 -22.90 5.17 19.91
N GLU A 279 -23.38 4.31 19.02
CA GLU A 279 -22.58 3.23 18.44
C GLU A 279 -22.03 3.62 17.07
N TYR A 280 -20.71 3.69 16.93
CA TYR A 280 -20.01 3.87 15.66
C TYR A 280 -19.45 2.54 15.18
N ARG A 281 -19.20 2.44 13.87
CA ARG A 281 -18.63 1.22 13.29
C ARG A 281 -17.47 1.53 12.38
N ALA A 282 -16.33 0.86 12.56
CA ALA A 282 -15.24 0.93 11.59
C ALA A 282 -14.97 -0.42 10.94
N VAL A 283 -14.69 -0.42 9.63
CA VAL A 283 -14.45 -1.64 8.85
C VAL A 283 -13.15 -1.53 8.09
N SER A 284 -12.31 -2.56 8.19
CA SER A 284 -11.05 -2.67 7.45
C SER A 284 -10.86 -4.07 6.88
N PRO A 285 -10.59 -4.22 5.57
CA PRO A 285 -10.40 -5.53 4.96
C PRO A 285 -9.06 -6.17 5.36
N ARG A 286 -9.09 -7.50 5.50
CA ARG A 286 -7.96 -8.33 5.93
C ARG A 286 -7.73 -9.58 5.09
N VAL A 287 -8.32 -9.64 3.89
CA VAL A 287 -8.19 -10.79 2.99
C VAL A 287 -6.73 -11.28 2.86
N PRO A 288 -5.71 -10.42 2.65
CA PRO A 288 -4.35 -10.91 2.48
C PRO A 288 -3.76 -11.58 3.72
N THR A 289 -3.96 -10.95 4.89
CA THR A 289 -3.58 -11.47 6.20
C THR A 289 -4.26 -12.81 6.47
N LEU A 290 -5.57 -12.91 6.23
CA LEU A 290 -6.29 -14.17 6.46
C LEU A 290 -5.75 -15.31 5.58
N LEU A 291 -5.52 -15.05 4.29
CA LEU A 291 -4.96 -16.05 3.37
C LEU A 291 -3.55 -16.49 3.80
N LEU A 292 -2.70 -15.53 4.15
CA LEU A 292 -1.33 -15.80 4.61
C LEU A 292 -1.34 -16.60 5.92
N GLY A 293 -2.11 -16.16 6.91
CA GLY A 293 -2.24 -16.82 8.21
C GLY A 293 -2.83 -18.23 8.10
N ALA A 294 -3.89 -18.42 7.31
CA ALA A 294 -4.50 -19.73 7.08
C ALA A 294 -3.54 -20.68 6.35
N GLY A 295 -2.83 -20.18 5.32
CA GLY A 295 -1.82 -20.94 4.60
C GLY A 295 -0.66 -21.37 5.50
N LEU A 296 -0.11 -20.44 6.30
CA LEU A 296 0.96 -20.75 7.26
C LEU A 296 0.50 -21.76 8.33
N PHE A 297 -0.69 -21.57 8.90
CA PHE A 297 -1.24 -22.49 9.89
C PHE A 297 -1.37 -23.91 9.32
N LEU A 298 -1.98 -24.03 8.13
CA LEU A 298 -2.14 -25.31 7.45
C LEU A 298 -0.78 -25.96 7.14
N TYR A 299 0.18 -25.18 6.64
CA TYR A 299 1.53 -25.65 6.35
C TYR A 299 2.21 -26.24 7.59
N PHE A 300 2.24 -25.50 8.70
CA PHE A 300 2.89 -25.96 9.93
C PHE A 300 2.18 -27.15 10.56
N LEU A 301 0.85 -27.17 10.52
CA LEU A 301 0.07 -28.31 11.01
C LEU A 301 0.40 -29.60 10.24
N LEU A 302 0.43 -29.53 8.91
CA LEU A 302 0.75 -30.68 8.06
C LEU A 302 2.22 -31.10 8.22
N LYS A 303 3.14 -30.15 8.34
CA LYS A 303 4.56 -30.45 8.62
C LYS A 303 4.74 -31.12 9.98
N ALA A 304 4.04 -30.64 11.02
CA ALA A 304 4.06 -31.27 12.34
C ALA A 304 3.49 -32.69 12.31
N LEU A 305 2.43 -32.93 11.54
CA LEU A 305 1.85 -34.25 11.34
C LEU A 305 2.86 -35.22 10.68
N VAL A 306 3.46 -34.83 9.55
CA VAL A 306 4.46 -35.65 8.84
C VAL A 306 5.67 -35.90 9.74
N GLN A 307 6.15 -34.88 10.44
CA GLN A 307 7.25 -35.02 11.38
C GLN A 307 6.89 -35.95 12.56
N GLY A 308 5.65 -35.88 13.06
CA GLY A 308 5.14 -36.78 14.09
C GLY A 308 5.11 -38.24 13.64
N MET A 309 4.70 -38.51 12.40
CA MET A 309 4.76 -39.85 11.80
C MET A 309 6.20 -40.37 11.75
N LEU A 310 7.14 -39.53 11.30
CA LEU A 310 8.56 -39.89 11.28
C LEU A 310 9.09 -40.18 12.69
N TYR A 311 8.72 -39.39 13.70
CA TYR A 311 9.10 -39.62 15.09
C TYR A 311 8.50 -40.89 15.69
N ALA A 312 7.32 -41.30 15.23
CA ALA A 312 6.69 -42.56 15.61
C ALA A 312 7.30 -43.78 14.89
N GLY A 313 8.32 -43.58 14.05
CA GLY A 313 8.97 -44.66 13.29
C GLY A 313 8.15 -45.16 12.10
N VAL A 314 7.14 -44.39 11.67
CA VAL A 314 6.36 -44.75 10.48
C VAL A 314 7.24 -44.60 9.25
N ASN A 315 7.43 -45.70 8.51
CA ASN A 315 8.10 -45.66 7.22
C ASN A 315 7.15 -45.06 6.17
N LEU A 316 7.45 -43.85 5.71
CA LEU A 316 6.60 -43.12 4.76
C LEU A 316 6.41 -43.86 3.43
N ASP A 317 7.36 -44.70 3.02
CA ASP A 317 7.27 -45.48 1.77
C ASP A 317 6.21 -46.57 1.83
N THR A 318 5.84 -46.99 3.05
CA THR A 318 4.81 -48.01 3.29
C THR A 318 3.41 -47.40 3.48
N VAL A 319 3.31 -46.08 3.60
CA VAL A 319 2.04 -45.41 3.81
C VAL A 319 1.24 -45.41 2.51
N PRO A 320 -0.02 -45.86 2.50
CA PRO A 320 -0.83 -45.88 1.30
C PRO A 320 -0.94 -44.50 0.65
N MET A 321 -0.87 -44.45 -0.69
CA MET A 321 -1.04 -43.21 -1.45
C MET A 321 -2.39 -42.52 -1.19
N ALA A 322 -3.41 -43.27 -0.77
CA ALA A 322 -4.70 -42.72 -0.34
C ALA A 322 -4.57 -41.77 0.87
N VAL A 323 -3.52 -41.92 1.69
CA VAL A 323 -3.22 -41.04 2.85
C VAL A 323 -2.23 -39.94 2.45
N LEU A 324 -1.17 -40.28 1.71
CA LEU A 324 -0.15 -39.30 1.30
C LEU A 324 -0.66 -38.29 0.27
N GLY A 325 -1.56 -38.71 -0.63
CA GLY A 325 -2.14 -37.85 -1.67
C GLY A 325 -2.85 -36.62 -1.10
N PRO A 326 -3.82 -36.78 -0.19
CA PRO A 326 -4.49 -35.66 0.46
C PRO A 326 -3.53 -34.73 1.22
N ILE A 327 -2.53 -35.28 1.93
CA ILE A 327 -1.53 -34.48 2.66
C ILE A 327 -0.72 -33.62 1.68
N SER A 328 -0.25 -34.19 0.57
CA SER A 328 0.48 -33.49 -0.48
C SER A 328 -0.37 -32.40 -1.15
N ALA A 329 -1.65 -32.69 -1.44
CA ALA A 329 -2.58 -31.72 -1.99
C ALA A 329 -2.84 -30.55 -1.04
N LEU A 330 -3.03 -30.81 0.26
CA LEU A 330 -3.21 -29.77 1.28
C LEU A 330 -1.94 -28.94 1.51
N LEU A 331 -0.75 -29.55 1.44
CA LEU A 331 0.53 -28.82 1.47
C LEU A 331 0.65 -27.88 0.26
N SER A 332 0.26 -28.35 -0.93
CA SER A 332 0.27 -27.55 -2.15
C SER A 332 -0.72 -26.37 -2.06
N LEU A 333 -1.93 -26.62 -1.55
CA LEU A 333 -2.92 -25.57 -1.26
C LEU A 333 -2.39 -24.57 -0.23
N SER A 334 -1.71 -25.02 0.83
CA SER A 334 -1.12 -24.14 1.83
C SER A 334 -0.08 -23.19 1.23
N ASN A 335 0.79 -23.69 0.35
CA ASN A 335 1.78 -22.88 -0.36
C ASN A 335 1.13 -21.87 -1.31
N LEU A 336 0.06 -22.26 -2.01
CA LEU A 336 -0.71 -21.36 -2.86
C LEU A 336 -1.33 -20.22 -2.03
N LEU A 337 -1.97 -20.54 -0.90
CA LEU A 337 -2.56 -19.55 0.01
C LEU A 337 -1.50 -18.59 0.57
N ILE A 338 -0.32 -19.09 0.95
CA ILE A 338 0.81 -18.27 1.40
C ILE A 338 1.26 -17.33 0.29
N THR A 339 1.43 -17.85 -0.94
CA THR A 339 1.95 -17.08 -2.07
C THR A 339 0.96 -15.99 -2.49
N VAL A 340 -0.31 -16.34 -2.69
CA VAL A 340 -1.37 -15.39 -3.00
C VAL A 340 -1.54 -14.39 -1.86
N GLY A 341 -1.60 -14.86 -0.61
CA GLY A 341 -1.68 -13.99 0.57
C GLY A 341 -0.53 -12.99 0.65
N ALA A 342 0.71 -13.41 0.38
CA ALA A 342 1.90 -12.55 0.37
C ALA A 342 1.86 -11.53 -0.78
N VAL A 343 1.52 -11.96 -2.01
CA VAL A 343 1.36 -11.06 -3.16
C VAL A 343 0.29 -10.03 -2.86
N LEU A 344 -0.89 -10.47 -2.43
CA LEU A 344 -1.97 -9.56 -2.06
C LEU A 344 -1.56 -8.65 -0.91
N PHE A 345 -0.78 -9.11 0.07
CA PHE A 345 -0.34 -8.27 1.19
C PHE A 345 0.56 -7.12 0.73
N LEU A 346 1.37 -7.33 -0.31
CA LEU A 346 2.21 -6.30 -0.91
C LEU A 346 1.41 -5.30 -1.73
N PHE A 347 0.37 -5.75 -2.47
CA PHE A 347 -0.41 -4.90 -3.36
C PHE A 347 -1.65 -4.25 -2.71
N PHE A 348 -2.25 -4.89 -1.71
CA PHE A 348 -3.43 -4.37 -1.04
C PHE A 348 -3.04 -3.18 -0.16
N ARG A 349 -3.47 -2.01 -0.62
CA ARG A 349 -3.40 -0.78 0.16
C ARG A 349 -4.27 -0.90 1.40
N LYS A 350 -3.70 -0.55 2.55
CA LYS A 350 -4.45 -0.52 3.81
C LYS A 350 -5.55 0.54 3.70
N LYS A 351 -6.79 0.13 4.01
CA LYS A 351 -7.96 1.01 4.02
C LYS A 351 -8.82 0.78 5.25
N MET A 352 -9.52 1.81 5.69
CA MET A 352 -10.48 1.74 6.78
C MET A 352 -11.61 2.73 6.53
N LYS A 353 -12.85 2.32 6.73
CA LYS A 353 -14.03 3.19 6.68
C LYS A 353 -14.64 3.30 8.06
N LEU A 354 -14.96 4.51 8.49
CA LEU A 354 -15.69 4.81 9.73
C LEU A 354 -17.12 5.24 9.37
N TYR A 355 -18.08 4.63 10.03
CA TYR A 355 -19.50 4.85 9.87
C TYR A 355 -20.11 5.41 11.15
N ASP A 356 -21.10 6.28 10.99
CA ASP A 356 -21.96 6.75 12.08
C ASP A 356 -22.95 5.64 12.50
N PRO A 357 -23.77 5.86 13.55
CA PRO A 357 -24.76 4.87 13.97
C PRO A 357 -25.88 4.63 12.96
N ASP A 358 -26.14 5.62 12.13
CA ASP A 358 -27.15 5.56 11.07
C ASP A 358 -26.62 4.78 9.85
N GLY A 359 -25.34 4.39 9.86
CA GLY A 359 -24.67 3.62 8.81
C GLY A 359 -24.09 4.48 7.68
N ASN A 360 -24.12 5.81 7.79
CA ASN A 360 -23.51 6.71 6.83
C ASN A 360 -21.99 6.74 7.00
N LEU A 361 -21.28 6.83 5.88
CA LEU A 361 -19.83 6.98 5.88
C LEU A 361 -19.46 8.35 6.45
N LEU A 362 -18.68 8.38 7.54
CA LEU A 362 -18.12 9.61 8.10
C LEU A 362 -16.75 9.89 7.49
N LEU A 363 -15.83 8.92 7.60
CA LEU A 363 -14.43 9.08 7.22
C LEU A 363 -13.93 7.83 6.50
N ASP A 364 -13.13 8.02 5.44
CA ASP A 364 -12.41 6.99 4.71
C ASP A 364 -10.91 7.23 4.81
N VAL A 365 -10.18 6.23 5.29
CA VAL A 365 -8.72 6.27 5.40
C VAL A 365 -8.12 5.37 4.34
N CYS A 366 -7.29 5.93 3.48
CA CYS A 366 -6.63 5.19 2.42
C CYS A 366 -5.12 5.45 2.38
N GLN A 367 -4.34 4.40 2.14
CA GLN A 367 -2.90 4.50 1.93
C GLN A 367 -2.61 5.14 0.56
N LYS A 368 -1.88 6.26 0.54
CA LYS A 368 -1.57 6.97 -0.73
C LYS A 368 -0.36 6.38 -1.44
N ARG A 369 0.76 6.24 -0.71
CA ARG A 369 2.01 5.66 -1.23
C ARG A 369 2.66 4.78 -0.17
N VAL A 370 3.26 3.68 -0.62
CA VAL A 370 4.24 2.93 0.16
C VAL A 370 5.58 3.63 -0.09
N SER A 371 6.18 4.23 0.94
CA SER A 371 7.55 4.73 0.84
C SER A 371 8.43 4.04 1.88
N PHE A 372 9.70 3.84 1.55
CA PHE A 372 10.66 3.19 2.42
C PHE A 372 10.90 4.10 3.64
N GLY A 373 10.51 3.65 4.83
CA GLY A 373 10.73 4.37 6.10
C GLY A 373 9.65 5.38 6.51
N SER A 374 8.72 5.78 5.64
CA SER A 374 7.57 6.61 6.05
C SER A 374 6.27 6.16 5.38
N GLN A 375 5.22 6.01 6.18
CA GLN A 375 3.91 5.59 5.67
C GLN A 375 2.94 6.76 5.83
N TYR A 376 2.31 7.15 4.72
CA TYR A 376 1.32 8.22 4.68
C TYR A 376 -0.05 7.68 4.29
N PHE A 377 -1.03 8.07 5.08
CA PHE A 377 -2.43 7.74 4.86
C PHE A 377 -3.24 9.02 4.80
N MET A 378 -4.22 9.05 3.92
CA MET A 378 -5.10 10.19 3.72
C MET A 378 -6.41 9.89 4.43
N VAL A 379 -6.91 10.84 5.21
CA VAL A 379 -8.23 10.79 5.81
C VAL A 379 -9.14 11.68 4.98
N ARG A 380 -10.19 11.08 4.43
CA ARG A 380 -11.19 11.73 3.57
C ARG A 380 -12.53 11.72 4.26
N ASP A 381 -13.34 12.74 4.00
CA ASP A 381 -14.74 12.74 4.41
C ASP A 381 -15.61 11.86 3.49
N ALA A 382 -16.91 11.81 3.78
CA ALA A 382 -17.93 11.14 2.97
C ALA A 382 -17.93 11.60 1.50
N ALA A 383 -17.59 12.86 1.24
CA ALA A 383 -17.52 13.45 -0.11
C ALA A 383 -16.19 13.16 -0.82
N GLY A 384 -15.27 12.43 -0.18
CA GLY A 384 -13.94 12.12 -0.71
C GLY A 384 -12.96 13.30 -0.62
N VAL A 385 -13.31 14.37 0.08
CA VAL A 385 -12.44 15.53 0.32
C VAL A 385 -11.44 15.17 1.41
N GLU A 386 -10.16 15.40 1.11
CA GLU A 386 -9.07 15.16 2.05
C GLU A 386 -9.16 16.20 3.18
N GLY A 387 -9.32 15.74 4.42
CA GLY A 387 -9.39 16.58 5.62
C GLY A 387 -8.15 16.53 6.48
N ALA A 388 -7.47 15.37 6.55
CA ALA A 388 -6.27 15.18 7.36
C ALA A 388 -5.34 14.12 6.77
N ARG A 389 -4.13 14.01 7.32
CA ARG A 389 -3.13 13.00 6.93
C ARG A 389 -2.61 12.30 8.16
N LEU A 390 -2.49 10.98 8.10
CA LEU A 390 -1.81 10.21 9.13
C LEU A 390 -0.42 9.80 8.64
N LYS A 391 0.60 10.15 9.40
CA LYS A 391 2.00 9.87 9.09
C LYS A 391 2.59 8.97 10.16
N ARG A 392 3.20 7.87 9.74
CA ARG A 392 4.07 7.07 10.62
C ARG A 392 5.45 7.71 10.71
N VAL A 393 5.95 7.94 11.93
CA VAL A 393 7.22 8.62 12.20
C VAL A 393 8.19 7.69 12.91
N GLY A 394 9.47 7.78 12.53
CA GLY A 394 10.55 7.10 13.23
C GLY A 394 10.77 5.66 12.79
N PHE A 395 11.78 5.05 13.41
CA PHE A 395 12.22 3.71 13.07
C PHE A 395 11.36 2.65 13.77
N VAL A 396 10.73 1.77 12.98
CA VAL A 396 9.80 0.72 13.45
C VAL A 396 10.45 -0.22 14.48
N LEU A 397 11.78 -0.31 14.51
CA LEU A 397 12.49 -1.20 15.44
C LEU A 397 12.52 -0.71 16.90
N ILE A 398 12.31 0.57 17.20
CA ILE A 398 12.48 1.05 18.59
C ILE A 398 11.13 1.32 19.26
N ARG A 399 10.33 2.22 18.69
CA ARG A 399 9.06 2.66 19.27
C ARG A 399 8.13 3.10 18.16
N ARG A 400 6.84 2.76 18.29
CA ARG A 400 5.83 3.20 17.32
C ARG A 400 5.43 4.64 17.62
N ARG A 401 5.46 5.49 16.60
CA ARG A 401 5.02 6.89 16.67
C ARG A 401 4.24 7.25 15.41
N TRP A 402 3.14 7.95 15.61
CA TRP A 402 2.18 8.31 14.59
C TRP A 402 1.76 9.75 14.79
N GLN A 403 1.68 10.51 13.71
CA GLN A 403 1.26 11.91 13.72
C GLN A 403 0.02 12.07 12.85
N LEU A 404 -1.03 12.65 13.42
CA LEU A 404 -2.14 13.19 12.65
C LEU A 404 -1.79 14.62 12.27
N LEU A 405 -1.77 14.89 10.97
CA LEU A 405 -1.41 16.17 10.39
C LEU A 405 -2.64 16.79 9.72
N ASP A 406 -2.72 18.12 9.71
CA ASP A 406 -3.64 18.83 8.85
C ASP A 406 -3.17 18.80 7.37
N LEU A 407 -3.88 19.53 6.49
CA LEU A 407 -3.53 19.60 5.08
C LEU A 407 -2.26 20.41 4.80
N GLN A 408 -1.93 21.33 5.71
CA GLN A 408 -0.77 22.21 5.72
C GLN A 408 0.48 21.49 6.23
N GLY A 409 0.33 20.38 6.93
CA GLY A 409 1.39 19.58 7.52
C GLY A 409 1.66 19.86 9.00
N ASN A 410 0.81 20.65 9.67
CA ASN A 410 0.91 20.88 11.11
C ASN A 410 0.44 19.65 11.88
N VAL A 411 1.13 19.33 12.97
CA VAL A 411 0.78 18.18 13.82
C VAL A 411 -0.43 18.54 14.69
N LEU A 412 -1.56 17.90 14.41
CA LEU A 412 -2.78 17.99 15.22
C LEU A 412 -2.70 17.08 16.45
N LEU A 413 -2.21 15.84 16.26
CA LEU A 413 -2.01 14.86 17.32
C LEU A 413 -0.72 14.06 17.10
N ASP A 414 -0.05 13.71 18.19
CA ASP A 414 1.07 12.76 18.24
C ASP A 414 0.69 11.56 19.10
N ILE A 415 0.62 10.39 18.50
CA ILE A 415 0.28 9.11 19.12
C ILE A 415 1.57 8.31 19.24
N ARG A 416 2.06 8.15 20.47
CA ARG A 416 3.32 7.46 20.77
C ARG A 416 3.08 6.30 21.70
N GLU A 417 3.77 5.19 21.51
CA GLU A 417 3.70 4.04 22.42
C GLU A 417 4.13 4.44 23.85
N ASP A 418 3.54 3.93 24.92
CA ASP A 418 3.80 4.36 26.30
C ASP A 418 5.27 4.19 26.73
N SER A 419 5.87 3.04 26.41
CA SER A 419 7.20 2.66 26.88
C SER A 419 8.07 2.05 25.78
N SER A 420 9.26 2.63 25.57
CA SER A 420 10.28 2.07 24.67
C SER A 420 10.77 0.71 25.17
N GLY A 421 10.89 0.52 26.49
CA GLY A 421 11.34 -0.75 27.08
C GLY A 421 10.37 -1.89 26.78
N LYS A 422 9.06 -1.65 26.95
CA LYS A 422 8.03 -2.63 26.57
C LYS A 422 8.03 -2.92 25.07
N ALA A 423 8.23 -1.88 24.24
CA ALA A 423 8.30 -2.01 22.79
C ALA A 423 9.45 -2.93 22.35
N ILE A 424 10.62 -2.78 22.98
CA ILE A 424 11.81 -3.61 22.73
C ILE A 424 11.57 -5.03 23.25
N ALA A 425 11.12 -5.17 24.50
CA ALA A 425 10.79 -6.48 25.09
C ALA A 425 9.81 -7.26 24.21
N ARG A 426 8.82 -6.59 23.61
CA ARG A 426 7.83 -7.22 22.72
C ARG A 426 8.46 -7.84 21.46
N LYS A 427 9.60 -7.32 21.01
CA LYS A 427 10.29 -7.84 19.82
C LYS A 427 11.03 -9.14 20.11
N PHE A 428 11.60 -9.25 21.31
CA PHE A 428 12.35 -10.44 21.73
C PHE A 428 11.45 -11.52 22.33
N LEU A 429 10.48 -11.12 23.16
CA LEU A 429 9.64 -12.02 23.94
C LEU A 429 8.24 -12.21 23.34
N GLY A 430 7.93 -11.50 22.25
CA GLY A 430 6.57 -11.40 21.75
C GLY A 430 5.67 -10.62 22.72
N HIS A 431 4.36 -10.83 22.61
CA HIS A 431 3.37 -10.13 23.42
C HIS A 431 3.16 -10.72 24.84
N LEU A 432 3.83 -11.84 25.18
CA LEU A 432 3.73 -12.57 26.46
C LEU A 432 2.30 -12.73 26.99
N TRP A 433 1.42 -13.35 26.20
CA TRP A 433 -0.01 -13.59 26.55
C TRP A 433 -0.83 -12.32 26.83
N GLY A 434 -0.29 -11.15 26.48
CA GLY A 434 -0.93 -9.85 26.66
C GLY A 434 -0.24 -9.00 27.73
N LEU A 435 0.76 -9.54 28.43
CA LEU A 435 1.56 -8.82 29.43
C LEU A 435 2.26 -7.60 28.81
N LEU A 436 2.74 -7.76 27.58
CA LEU A 436 3.43 -6.70 26.85
C LEU A 436 2.49 -5.99 25.86
N ARG A 437 1.18 -5.90 26.16
CA ARG A 437 0.25 -5.14 25.32
C ARG A 437 0.71 -3.70 25.15
N THR A 438 0.52 -3.20 23.95
CA THR A 438 0.88 -1.84 23.58
C THR A 438 -0.15 -0.89 24.20
N ASN A 439 0.29 0.14 24.91
CA ASN A 439 -0.54 1.30 25.19
C ASN A 439 0.02 2.48 24.41
N TYR A 440 -0.82 3.46 24.10
CA TYR A 440 -0.39 4.67 23.44
C TYR A 440 -0.75 5.88 24.29
N VAL A 441 0.15 6.84 24.31
CA VAL A 441 -0.05 8.20 24.82
C VAL A 441 -0.40 9.08 23.63
N VAL A 442 -1.41 9.91 23.77
CA VAL A 442 -1.86 10.88 22.77
C VAL A 442 -1.53 12.28 23.28
N SER A 443 -0.78 13.03 22.50
CA SER A 443 -0.36 14.39 22.81
C SER A 443 -0.81 15.36 21.72
N ALA A 444 -1.12 16.61 22.10
CA ALA A 444 -1.33 17.72 21.19
C ALA A 444 -0.31 18.81 21.51
N GLY A 445 0.62 19.05 20.58
CA GLY A 445 1.82 19.83 20.89
C GLY A 445 2.66 19.15 21.98
N GLU A 446 2.93 19.86 23.07
CA GLU A 446 3.69 19.35 24.22
C GLU A 446 2.80 18.74 25.31
N ALA A 447 1.49 19.02 25.29
CA ALA A 447 0.55 18.55 26.30
C ALA A 447 0.08 17.13 26.01
N GLU A 448 0.14 16.26 27.02
CA GLU A 448 -0.53 14.97 27.01
C GLU A 448 -2.02 15.17 27.23
N ILE A 449 -2.83 14.79 26.24
CA ILE A 449 -4.28 15.00 26.27
C ILE A 449 -5.03 13.69 26.55
N GLY A 450 -4.34 12.56 26.56
CA GLY A 450 -4.97 11.26 26.76
C GLY A 450 -4.14 10.07 26.30
N GLY A 451 -4.80 8.93 26.08
CA GLY A 451 -4.16 7.69 25.68
C GLY A 451 -5.12 6.63 25.15
N ILE A 452 -4.54 5.68 24.43
CA ILE A 452 -5.18 4.42 24.01
C ILE A 452 -4.75 3.35 25.01
N ARG A 453 -5.67 2.90 25.87
CA ARG A 453 -5.39 1.89 26.89
C ARG A 453 -6.08 0.59 26.51
N ARG A 454 -5.29 -0.47 26.28
CA ARG A 454 -5.83 -1.80 26.00
C ARG A 454 -6.32 -2.43 27.29
N GLU A 455 -7.50 -3.04 27.24
CA GLU A 455 -8.00 -3.84 28.35
C GLU A 455 -7.27 -5.18 28.36
N TRP A 456 -7.16 -5.79 29.54
CA TRP A 456 -6.62 -7.13 29.71
C TRP A 456 -7.67 -8.21 29.47
N SER A 457 -8.38 -8.12 28.34
CA SER A 457 -9.37 -9.11 27.92
C SER A 457 -8.84 -9.99 26.79
N VAL A 458 -9.34 -11.24 26.76
CA VAL A 458 -9.16 -12.18 25.63
C VAL A 458 -9.71 -11.56 24.35
N TRP A 459 -10.80 -10.81 24.52
CA TRP A 459 -11.40 -9.96 23.51
C TRP A 459 -10.50 -8.74 23.29
N ASN A 460 -10.26 -8.33 22.05
CA ASN A 460 -9.38 -7.20 21.75
C ASN A 460 -10.10 -5.86 22.02
N ARG A 461 -10.41 -5.60 23.30
CA ARG A 461 -11.08 -4.39 23.76
C ARG A 461 -10.08 -3.35 24.23
N TYR A 462 -10.37 -2.09 23.98
CA TYR A 462 -9.56 -0.98 24.45
C TYR A 462 -10.37 0.29 24.56
N ASN A 463 -9.89 1.18 25.42
CA ASN A 463 -10.52 2.45 25.70
C ASN A 463 -9.65 3.58 25.16
N LEU A 464 -10.29 4.46 24.39
CA LEU A 464 -9.70 5.69 23.92
C LEU A 464 -10.15 6.81 24.85
N ARG A 465 -9.25 7.27 25.71
CA ARG A 465 -9.51 8.36 26.64
C ARG A 465 -8.72 9.57 26.18
N MET A 466 -9.36 10.68 25.83
CA MET A 466 -8.65 11.92 25.58
C MET A 466 -9.55 13.13 25.76
N THR A 467 -8.93 14.28 25.98
CA THR A 467 -9.56 15.59 25.96
C THR A 467 -9.11 16.30 24.67
N PRO A 468 -9.90 16.24 23.58
CA PRO A 468 -9.47 16.79 22.30
C PRO A 468 -9.20 18.29 22.42
N PRO A 469 -8.13 18.82 21.81
CA PRO A 469 -7.89 20.26 21.78
C PRO A 469 -9.02 20.97 21.05
N ALA A 470 -9.26 22.24 21.40
CA ALA A 470 -10.30 23.05 20.77
C ALA A 470 -10.14 23.07 19.24
N GLY A 471 -11.21 22.75 18.52
CA GLY A 471 -11.24 22.73 17.06
C GLY A 471 -10.83 21.42 16.40
N LEU A 472 -10.33 20.43 17.15
CA LEU A 472 -10.10 19.08 16.60
C LEU A 472 -11.41 18.28 16.55
N ASN A 473 -11.79 17.81 15.38
CA ASN A 473 -12.93 16.91 15.24
C ASN A 473 -12.65 15.58 16.00
N PRO A 474 -13.48 15.17 16.98
CA PRO A 474 -13.30 13.91 17.72
C PRO A 474 -13.27 12.67 16.82
N GLU A 475 -13.98 12.68 15.69
CA GLU A 475 -14.03 11.57 14.72
C GLU A 475 -12.67 11.37 14.03
N LEU A 476 -11.93 12.45 13.78
CA LEU A 476 -10.57 12.38 13.24
C LEU A 476 -9.61 11.75 14.25
N ALA A 477 -9.74 12.11 15.54
CA ALA A 477 -8.93 11.55 16.61
C ALA A 477 -9.23 10.06 16.81
N LEU A 478 -10.52 9.68 16.82
CA LEU A 478 -10.97 8.28 16.84
C LEU A 478 -10.41 7.50 15.64
N THR A 479 -10.56 8.06 14.44
CA THR A 479 -10.05 7.47 13.19
C THR A 479 -8.55 7.23 13.25
N ALA A 480 -7.77 8.20 13.73
CA ALA A 480 -6.33 8.05 13.91
C ALA A 480 -5.99 6.91 14.88
N ALA A 481 -6.65 6.87 16.04
CA ALA A 481 -6.43 5.83 17.05
C ALA A 481 -6.74 4.41 16.54
N LEU A 482 -7.89 4.23 15.87
CA LEU A 482 -8.29 2.96 15.26
C LEU A 482 -7.30 2.52 14.18
N PHE A 483 -6.88 3.45 13.34
CA PHE A 483 -6.00 3.14 12.22
C PHE A 483 -4.59 2.75 12.68
N VAL A 484 -4.08 3.34 13.76
CA VAL A 484 -2.84 2.88 14.41
C VAL A 484 -2.93 1.41 14.80
N ASP A 485 -4.04 0.96 15.37
CA ASP A 485 -4.26 -0.46 15.73
C ASP A 485 -4.43 -1.38 14.49
N ILE A 486 -4.87 -0.85 13.35
CA ILE A 486 -4.94 -1.61 12.09
C ILE A 486 -3.55 -1.78 11.46
N VAL A 487 -2.77 -0.70 11.38
CA VAL A 487 -1.47 -0.74 10.71
C VAL A 487 -0.44 -1.47 11.55
N ASP A 488 -0.46 -1.19 12.85
CA ASP A 488 0.44 -1.73 13.85
C ASP A 488 -0.35 -2.55 14.88
N PRO A 489 -0.97 -3.67 14.45
CA PRO A 489 -1.76 -4.48 15.36
C PRO A 489 -0.87 -4.97 16.50
N ASP A 490 -1.45 -4.95 17.69
CA ASP A 490 -0.87 -5.65 18.81
C ASP A 490 -1.05 -7.14 18.54
N ARG A 491 -0.02 -7.78 17.99
CA ARG A 491 -0.08 -9.17 17.56
C ARG A 491 -0.11 -10.05 18.81
N TRP A 492 -1.32 -10.27 19.31
CA TRP A 492 -1.59 -11.12 20.47
C TRP A 492 -1.24 -12.59 20.19
N HIS A 493 -1.03 -12.99 18.92
CA HIS A 493 -0.51 -14.31 18.62
C HIS A 493 0.36 -14.28 17.36
N PRO A 494 1.42 -15.11 17.26
CA PRO A 494 2.23 -15.22 16.04
C PRO A 494 1.41 -15.65 14.81
N TRP A 495 0.21 -16.23 14.98
CA TRP A 495 -0.68 -16.68 13.90
C TRP A 495 -1.79 -15.70 13.49
N HIS A 496 -1.93 -14.51 14.09
CA HIS A 496 -2.86 -13.47 13.62
C HIS A 496 -2.21 -12.50 12.60
N GLY A 497 -1.22 -12.98 11.85
CA GLY A 497 -0.55 -12.27 10.76
C GLY A 497 -1.38 -12.23 9.48
#